data_AF-A0A090VTQ3-F1
#
_entry.id   AF-A0A090VTQ3-F1
#
_cell.length_a   1.000
_cell.length_b   1.000
_cell.length_c   1.000
_cell.angle_alpha   90.00
_cell.angle_beta   90.00
_cell.angle_gamma   90.00
#
_symmetry.space_group_name_H-M   'P 1'
#
loop_
_entity.id
_entity.type
_entity.pdbx_description
1 polymer ?
#
loop_
_entity_poly.entity_id
_entity_poly.type
_entity_poly.pdbx_seq_one_letter_code
_entity_poly.pdbx_strand_id
1 'polypeptide(L)' 'MGKGFFNVPIAINEPVKSYAPGSPERDAVLKAYKEMFNSKIDVPLYINGKDVVTGNTRTMSLPMTISIPLALTM' A
#
# COMPACT_ATOMS: atom_id res chain seq x y z
N MET A 1 -2.06 -14.68 -35.21
CA MET A 1 -3.14 -15.21 -34.35
C MET A 1 -2.54 -16.31 -33.48
N GLY A 2 -2.30 -16.03 -32.20
CA GLY A 2 -1.57 -16.96 -31.32
C GLY A 2 -2.45 -18.15 -30.93
N LYS A 3 -2.16 -19.33 -31.46
CA LYS A 3 -2.72 -20.60 -30.98
C LYS A 3 -1.84 -21.12 -29.82
N GLY A 4 -1.90 -20.42 -28.69
CA GLY A 4 -1.19 -20.81 -27.47
C GLY A 4 -2.16 -21.45 -26.48
N PHE A 5 -1.89 -22.67 -26.04
CA PHE A 5 -2.53 -23.22 -24.85
C PHE A 5 -1.83 -22.62 -23.64
N PHE A 6 -2.47 -21.67 -22.97
CA PHE A 6 -1.94 -21.04 -21.77
C PHE A 6 -2.38 -21.85 -20.55
N ASN A 7 -1.43 -22.49 -19.87
CA ASN A 7 -1.71 -23.13 -18.59
C ASN A 7 -1.45 -22.13 -17.47
N VAL A 8 -2.52 -21.61 -16.87
CA VAL A 8 -2.40 -20.73 -15.70
C VAL A 8 -2.11 -21.56 -14.45
N PRO A 9 -1.31 -21.05 -13.50
CA PRO A 9 -1.12 -21.72 -12.21
C PRO A 9 -2.46 -21.91 -11.50
N ILE A 10 -2.62 -23.05 -10.83
CA ILE A 10 -3.79 -23.31 -9.98
C ILE A 10 -3.72 -22.35 -8.79
N ALA A 11 -4.77 -21.55 -8.60
CA ALA A 11 -4.86 -20.65 -7.45
C ALA A 11 -4.99 -21.47 -6.16
N ILE A 12 -4.12 -21.18 -5.18
CA ILE A 12 -4.22 -21.69 -3.81
C ILE A 12 -4.33 -20.51 -2.86
N ASN A 13 -5.00 -20.70 -1.71
CA ASN A 13 -5.10 -19.67 -0.70
C ASN A 13 -3.71 -19.28 -0.18
N GLU A 14 -3.47 -17.98 -0.02
CA GLU A 14 -2.25 -17.50 0.63
C GLU A 14 -2.24 -17.90 2.12
N PRO A 15 -1.11 -18.44 2.64
CA PRO A 15 -1.02 -18.82 4.04
C PRO A 15 -1.18 -17.61 4.98
N VAL A 16 -1.98 -17.78 6.04
CA VAL A 16 -2.09 -16.77 7.10
C VAL A 16 -0.84 -16.83 7.97
N LYS A 17 -0.15 -15.70 8.10
CA LYS A 17 1.04 -15.58 8.96
C LYS A 17 0.66 -15.41 10.42
N SER A 18 1.53 -15.87 11.33
CA SER A 18 1.27 -15.88 12.77
C SER A 18 1.53 -14.53 13.44
N TYR A 19 2.52 -13.77 12.95
CA TYR A 19 3.02 -12.55 13.60
C TYR A 19 3.40 -12.73 15.07
N ALA A 20 3.82 -13.95 15.44
CA ALA A 20 4.28 -14.28 16.78
C ALA A 20 5.47 -13.39 17.19
N PRO A 21 5.70 -13.17 18.50
CA PRO A 21 6.87 -12.44 18.97
C PRO A 21 8.17 -13.03 18.41
N GLY A 22 9.04 -12.18 17.84
CA GLY A 22 10.32 -12.60 17.22
C GLY A 22 10.20 -13.19 15.81
N SER A 23 9.00 -13.25 15.23
CA SER A 23 8.83 -13.69 13.84
C SER A 23 9.30 -12.61 12.85
N PRO A 24 9.92 -13.01 11.72
CA PRO A 24 10.42 -12.04 10.73
C PRO A 24 9.30 -11.22 10.09
N GLU A 25 8.09 -11.79 9.93
CA GLU A 25 6.95 -11.05 9.41
C GLU A 25 6.49 -9.93 10.34
N ARG A 26 6.58 -10.12 11.66
CA ARG A 26 6.22 -9.09 12.64
C ARG A 26 7.21 -7.93 12.58
N ASP A 27 8.50 -8.22 12.47
CA ASP A 27 9.53 -7.19 12.35
C ASP A 27 9.39 -6.39 11.05
N ALA A 28 9.06 -7.06 9.94
CA ALA A 28 8.79 -6.40 8.67
C ALA A 28 7.58 -5.45 8.76
N VAL A 29 6.48 -5.86 9.39
CA VAL A 29 5.30 -5.00 9.60
C VAL A 29 5.64 -3.80 10.49
N LEU A 30 6.37 -4.01 11.58
CA LEU A 30 6.75 -2.93 12.49
C LEU A 30 7.68 -1.92 11.81
N LYS A 31 8.59 -2.38 10.95
CA LYS A 31 9.47 -1.53 10.16
C LYS A 31 8.65 -0.68 9.18
N ALA A 32 7.81 -1.32 8.37
CA ALA A 32 6.96 -0.62 7.40
C ALA A 32 6.02 0.39 8.09
N TYR A 33 5.44 0.01 9.23
CA TYR A 33 4.60 0.91 10.04
C TYR A 33 5.37 2.16 10.46
N LYS A 34 6.58 2.01 11.01
CA LYS A 34 7.41 3.15 11.44
C LYS A 34 7.82 4.03 10.26
N GLU A 35 8.17 3.43 9.13
CA GLU A 35 8.52 4.17 7.92
C GLU A 35 7.33 5.01 7.43
N MET A 36 6.15 4.39 7.30
CA MET A 36 4.94 5.07 6.83
C MET A 36 4.48 6.14 7.83
N PHE A 37 4.44 5.82 9.12
CA PHE A 37 3.98 6.74 10.17
C PHE A 37 4.82 8.02 10.25
N ASN A 38 6.13 7.93 10.00
CA ASN A 38 7.03 9.08 10.02
C ASN A 38 7.17 9.77 8.65
N SER A 39 6.51 9.25 7.61
CA SER A 39 6.52 9.82 6.27
C SER A 39 5.28 10.68 6.02
N LYS A 40 5.44 11.69 5.16
CA LYS A 40 4.33 12.37 4.50
C LYS A 40 4.52 12.22 3.01
N ILE A 41 3.47 11.75 2.33
CA ILE A 41 3.51 11.50 0.89
C ILE A 41 2.40 12.26 0.16
N ASP A 42 2.67 12.64 -1.08
CA ASP A 42 1.63 13.12 -1.98
C ASP A 42 1.09 11.94 -2.79
N VAL A 43 -0.24 11.84 -2.89
CA VAL A 43 -0.91 10.77 -3.64
C VAL A 43 -1.53 11.39 -4.91
N PRO A 44 -0.86 11.28 -6.06
CA PRO A 44 -1.37 11.81 -7.32
C PRO A 44 -2.50 10.93 -7.88
N LEU A 45 -3.24 11.47 -8.84
CA LEU A 45 -4.11 10.65 -9.69
C LEU A 45 -3.25 9.86 -10.67
N TYR A 46 -3.60 8.60 -10.91
CA TYR A 46 -2.92 7.79 -11.91
C TYR A 46 -3.80 7.62 -13.16
N ILE A 47 -3.49 8.35 -14.24
CA ILE A 47 -4.31 8.40 -15.46
C ILE A 47 -3.44 8.05 -16.66
N ASN A 48 -3.82 6.99 -17.39
CA ASN A 48 -3.11 6.52 -18.59
C ASN A 48 -1.60 6.29 -18.36
N GLY A 49 -1.24 5.72 -17.22
CA GLY A 49 0.15 5.41 -16.89
C GLY A 49 0.98 6.61 -16.42
N LYS A 50 0.34 7.73 -16.08
CA LYS A 50 1.01 8.95 -15.63
C LYS A 50 0.41 9.46 -14.34
N ASP A 51 1.28 9.99 -13.48
CA ASP A 51 0.90 10.74 -12.30
C ASP A 51 0.41 12.14 -12.71
N VAL A 52 -0.77 12.52 -12.22
CA VAL A 52 -1.40 13.81 -12.45
C VAL A 52 -1.68 14.46 -11.10
N VAL A 53 -1.14 15.66 -10.90
CA VAL A 53 -1.31 16.48 -9.69
C VAL A 53 -2.24 17.65 -10.00
N THR A 54 -3.09 18.01 -9.04
CA THR A 54 -3.89 19.24 -9.12
C THR A 54 -3.76 20.04 -7.83
N GLY A 55 -4.27 21.27 -7.82
CA GLY A 55 -4.32 22.11 -6.61
C GLY A 55 -5.50 21.83 -5.68
N ASN A 56 -6.45 20.96 -6.07
CA ASN A 56 -7.56 20.58 -5.21
C ASN A 56 -7.16 19.33 -4.42
N THR A 57 -6.62 19.54 -3.22
CA THR A 57 -6.12 18.48 -2.34
C THR A 57 -6.79 18.50 -0.97
N ARG A 58 -6.85 17.34 -0.35
CA ARG A 58 -7.37 17.03 0.99
C ARG A 58 -6.36 16.19 1.75
N THR A 59 -6.39 16.32 3.06
CA THR A 59 -5.52 15.55 3.93
C THR A 59 -6.12 14.17 4.22
N MET A 60 -5.34 13.12 3.99
CA MET A 60 -5.56 11.79 4.56
C MET A 60 -4.84 11.68 5.90
N SER A 61 -5.60 11.47 6.97
CA SER A 61 -5.09 11.23 8.32
C SER A 61 -5.36 9.80 8.76
N LEU A 62 -4.52 9.30 9.67
CA LEU A 62 -4.77 8.02 10.33
C LEU A 62 -6.06 8.12 11.18
N PRO A 63 -7.02 7.19 11.07
CA PRO A 63 -8.28 7.29 11.79
C PRO A 63 -8.10 7.24 13.32
N MET A 64 -7.08 6.54 13.80
CA MET A 64 -6.75 6.44 15.23
C MET A 64 -6.07 7.71 15.79
N THR A 65 -5.51 8.58 14.95
CA THR A 65 -4.87 9.83 15.37
C THR A 65 -5.12 10.88 14.30
N ILE A 66 -6.30 11.50 14.37
CA ILE A 66 -6.79 12.51 13.40
C ILE A 66 -5.82 13.70 13.26
N SER A 67 -4.94 13.92 14.25
CA SER A 67 -3.97 15.03 14.25
C SER A 67 -2.71 14.81 13.41
N ILE A 68 -2.44 13.61 12.89
CA ILE A 68 -1.22 13.33 12.10
C ILE A 68 -1.60 13.06 10.64
N PRO A 69 -1.22 13.95 9.70
CA PRO A 69 -1.48 13.75 8.27
C PRO A 69 -0.45 12.77 7.69
N LEU A 70 -0.93 11.70 7.06
CA LEU A 70 -0.13 10.65 6.41
C LEU A 70 0.09 10.96 4.93
N ALA A 71 -0.94 11.47 4.25
CA ALA A 71 -0.87 11.82 2.84
C ALA A 71 -1.78 12.99 2.49
N LEU A 72 -1.52 13.63 1.36
CA LEU A 72 -2.46 14.54 0.69
C LEU A 72 -3.04 13.83 -0.53
N THR A 73 -4.36 13.70 -0.59
CA THR A 73 -5.12 13.17 -1.75
C THR A 73 -6.07 14.21 -2.28
N MET A 74 -6.37 14.19 -3.57
CA MET A 74 -7.37 15.08 -4.16
C MET A 74 -8.79 14.96 -3.56
#